data_AF-A0A963NF51-F1
#
_entry.id   AF-A0A963NF51-F1
#
_cell.length_a   1.000
_cell.length_b   1.000
_cell.length_c   1.000
_cell.angle_alpha   90.00
_cell.angle_beta   90.00
_cell.angle_gamma   90.00
#
_symmetry.space_group_name_H-M   'P 1'
#
loop_
_entity.id
_entity.type
_entity.pdbx_description
1 polymer ?
#
loop_
_entity_poly.entity_id
_entity_poly.type
_entity_poly.pdbx_seq_one_letter_code
_entity_poly.pdbx_strand_id
1 'polypeptide(L)'
;SVVQLVNDRYAMVVSVNSSRPLRPRVIVHDARVPRDEALILDLETVPELGIRRSLRPAQLPREALEYLSPRKRICYFFERAVNQGVAGERT
;
A
#
# COMPACT_ATOMS: atom_id res chain seq x y z
N SER A 1 -0.05 -1.52 4.99
CA SER A 1 0.39 -0.12 5.05
C SER A 1 -0.84 0.77 5.04
N VAL A 2 -0.83 1.92 5.71
CA VAL A 2 -1.92 2.91 5.69
C VAL A 2 -1.44 4.15 4.95
N VAL A 3 -2.30 4.72 4.11
CA VAL A 3 -1.99 5.87 3.25
C VAL A 3 -3.11 6.90 3.30
N GLN A 4 -2.76 8.15 3.03
CA GLN A 4 -3.72 9.18 2.65
C GLN A 4 -3.73 9.32 1.13
N LEU A 5 -4.91 9.40 0.55
CA LEU A 5 -5.11 9.62 -0.87
C LEU A 5 -5.12 11.12 -1.19
N VAL A 6 -4.99 11.47 -2.48
CA VAL A 6 -4.99 12.87 -2.95
C VAL A 6 -6.30 13.61 -2.68
N ASN A 7 -7.41 12.90 -2.51
CA ASN A 7 -8.71 13.46 -2.12
C ASN A 7 -8.93 13.43 -0.59
N ASP A 8 -7.86 13.38 0.17
CA ASP A 8 -7.82 13.36 1.64
C ASP A 8 -8.48 12.16 2.33
N ARG A 9 -9.00 11.18 1.58
CA ARG A 9 -9.48 9.92 2.16
C ARG A 9 -8.33 9.06 2.66
N TYR A 10 -8.59 8.32 3.73
CA TYR A 10 -7.65 7.34 4.28
C TYR A 10 -7.90 5.96 3.70
N ALA A 11 -6.84 5.21 3.44
CA ALA A 11 -6.94 3.88 2.87
C ALA A 11 -5.88 2.92 3.41
N MET A 12 -6.18 1.63 3.38
CA MET A 12 -5.24 0.56 3.68
C MET A 12 -4.80 -0.14 2.39
N VAL A 13 -3.49 -0.23 2.18
CA VAL A 13 -2.90 -0.99 1.07
C VAL A 13 -3.04 -2.47 1.33
N VAL A 14 -3.75 -3.18 0.44
CA VAL A 14 -3.95 -4.63 0.52
C VAL A 14 -2.94 -5.38 -0.34
N SER A 15 -2.72 -4.96 -1.59
CA SER A 15 -1.74 -5.57 -2.50
C SER A 15 -1.00 -4.51 -3.31
N VAL A 16 0.24 -4.81 -3.69
CA VAL A 16 1.09 -3.95 -4.52
C VAL A 16 1.46 -4.73 -5.79
N ASN A 17 1.43 -4.04 -6.93
CA ASN A 17 2.01 -4.55 -8.17
C ASN A 17 3.48 -4.09 -8.23
N SER A 18 4.43 -5.02 -8.34
CA SER A 18 5.86 -4.69 -8.39
C SER A 18 6.22 -3.85 -9.61
N SER A 19 5.47 -3.97 -10.71
CA SER A 19 5.66 -3.14 -11.91
C SER A 19 5.11 -1.72 -11.74
N ARG A 20 4.21 -1.48 -10.79
CA ARG A 20 3.55 -0.17 -10.56
C ARG A 20 3.36 0.09 -9.05
N PRO A 21 4.44 0.31 -8.28
CA PRO A 21 4.37 0.39 -6.82
C PRO A 21 3.54 1.57 -6.27
N LEU A 22 3.35 2.63 -7.06
CA LEU A 22 2.53 3.81 -6.68
C LEU A 22 1.05 3.66 -7.05
N ARG A 23 0.65 2.55 -7.67
CA ARG A 23 -0.74 2.23 -8.01
C ARG A 23 -1.18 0.90 -7.37
N PRO A 24 -1.12 0.78 -6.03
CA PRO A 24 -1.56 -0.43 -5.36
C PRO A 24 -3.08 -0.56 -5.36
N ARG A 25 -3.55 -1.74 -4.94
CA ARG A 25 -4.94 -1.95 -4.55
C ARG A 25 -5.12 -1.57 -3.08
N VAL A 26 -6.20 -0.86 -2.78
CA VAL A 26 -6.48 -0.28 -1.46
C VAL A 26 -7.92 -0.50 -1.02
N ILE A 27 -8.15 -0.57 0.29
CA ILE A 27 -9.48 -0.43 0.89
C ILE A 27 -9.57 1.00 1.42
N VAL A 28 -10.57 1.76 0.98
CA VAL A 28 -10.76 3.15 1.39
C VAL A 28 -11.74 3.21 2.56
N HIS A 29 -11.45 4.04 3.56
CA HIS A 29 -12.39 4.33 4.63
C HIS A 29 -13.66 4.98 4.07
N ASP A 30 -14.81 4.36 4.32
CA ASP A 30 -16.13 4.88 3.99
C ASP A 30 -17.07 4.66 5.17
N ALA A 31 -17.58 5.76 5.76
CA ALA A 31 -18.45 5.67 6.92
C ALA A 31 -19.83 5.08 6.60
N ARG A 32 -20.20 4.99 5.32
CA ARG A 32 -21.52 4.49 4.88
C ARG A 32 -21.52 3.01 4.55
N VAL A 33 -20.35 2.42 4.36
CA VAL A 33 -20.20 1.01 3.98
C VAL A 33 -19.68 0.25 5.19
N PRO A 34 -20.28 -0.87 5.63
CA PRO A 34 -19.71 -1.70 6.66
C PRO A 34 -18.34 -2.27 6.24
N ARG A 35 -17.45 -2.49 7.21
CA ARG A 35 -16.09 -3.00 6.94
C ARG A 35 -16.09 -4.31 6.15
N ASP A 36 -17.01 -5.21 6.46
CA ASP A 36 -17.11 -6.53 5.81
C ASP A 36 -17.60 -6.46 4.36
N GLU A 37 -18.17 -5.32 3.97
CA GLU A 37 -18.63 -5.01 2.60
C GLU A 37 -17.66 -4.07 1.87
N ALA A 38 -16.53 -3.73 2.50
CA ALA A 38 -15.58 -2.77 1.94
C ALA A 38 -14.94 -3.30 0.65
N LEU A 39 -15.15 -2.57 -0.44
CA LEU A 39 -14.60 -2.95 -1.74
C LEU A 39 -13.10 -2.63 -1.86
N ILE A 40 -12.39 -3.50 -2.55
CA ILE A 40 -10.99 -3.27 -2.94
C ILE A 40 -10.97 -2.40 -4.18
N LEU A 41 -10.37 -1.23 -4.07
CA LEU A 41 -10.17 -0.29 -5.16
C LEU A 41 -8.80 -0.48 -5.79
N ASP A 42 -8.75 -0.65 -7.10
CA ASP A 42 -7.51 -0.67 -7.87
C ASP A 42 -7.15 0.76 -8.32
N LEU A 43 -6.05 1.31 -7.80
CA LEU A 43 -5.64 2.66 -8.19
C LEU A 43 -5.12 2.72 -9.63
N GLU A 44 -4.81 1.59 -10.28
CA GLU A 44 -4.46 1.56 -11.70
C GLU A 44 -5.65 1.92 -12.60
N THR A 45 -6.87 1.62 -12.17
CA THR A 45 -8.09 1.87 -12.96
C THR A 45 -8.70 3.25 -12.70
N VAL A 46 -8.21 3.97 -11.68
CA VAL A 46 -8.71 5.28 -11.26
C VAL A 46 -7.58 6.32 -11.32
N PRO A 47 -7.29 6.91 -12.49
CA PRO A 47 -6.11 7.75 -12.71
C PRO A 47 -6.07 9.00 -11.83
N GLU A 48 -7.22 9.58 -11.49
CA GLU A 48 -7.38 10.76 -10.64
C GLU A 48 -7.03 10.49 -9.16
N LEU A 49 -7.01 9.22 -8.75
CA LEU A 49 -6.76 8.83 -7.37
C LEU A 49 -5.35 8.29 -7.22
N GLY A 50 -4.60 8.85 -6.27
CA GLY A 50 -3.22 8.47 -5.99
C GLY A 50 -2.91 8.56 -4.51
N ILE A 51 -1.73 8.05 -4.14
CA ILE A 51 -1.21 8.15 -2.77
C ILE A 51 -0.59 9.53 -2.57
N ARG A 52 -1.11 10.30 -1.61
CA ARG A 52 -0.53 11.58 -1.17
C ARG A 52 0.65 11.37 -0.22
N ARG A 53 0.48 10.49 0.77
CA ARG A 53 1.52 10.15 1.75
C ARG A 53 1.21 8.85 2.50
N SER A 54 2.26 8.23 3.03
CA SER A 54 2.14 7.12 3.99
C SER A 54 1.85 7.65 5.40
N LEU A 55 1.09 6.88 6.18
CA LEU A 55 0.72 7.22 7.56
C LEU A 55 1.07 6.07 8.52
N ARG A 56 1.47 6.43 9.74
CA ARG A 56 1.46 5.51 10.88
C ARG A 56 0.01 5.32 11.33
N PRO A 57 -0.39 4.15 11.85
CA PRO A 57 -1.75 3.94 12.37
C PRO A 57 -2.18 4.98 13.41
N ALA A 58 -1.27 5.46 14.26
CA ALA A 58 -1.54 6.50 15.25
C ALA A 58 -1.87 7.89 14.65
N GLN A 59 -1.65 8.09 13.34
CA GLN A 59 -2.00 9.32 12.63
C GLN A 59 -3.38 9.25 11.97
N LEU A 60 -4.05 8.09 12.02
CA LEU A 60 -5.43 7.96 11.54
C LEU A 60 -6.41 8.54 12.56
N PRO A 61 -7.50 9.19 12.10
CA PRO A 61 -8.67 9.40 12.93
C PRO A 61 -9.18 8.07 13.49
N ARG A 62 -9.78 8.12 14.69
CA ARG A 62 -10.26 6.95 15.43
C ARG A 62 -11.18 6.05 14.58
N GLU A 63 -12.14 6.65 13.88
CA GLU A 63 -13.09 5.93 13.02
C GLU A 63 -12.39 5.19 11.87
N ALA A 64 -11.47 5.86 11.19
CA ALA A 64 -10.70 5.25 10.11
C ALA A 64 -9.78 4.14 10.61
N LEU A 65 -9.23 4.28 11.83
CA LEU A 65 -8.41 3.24 12.47
C LEU A 65 -9.23 1.99 12.78
N GLU A 66 -10.43 2.16 13.37
CA GLU A 66 -11.34 1.05 13.68
C GLU A 66 -11.82 0.36 12.40
N TYR A 67 -12.24 1.14 11.40
CA TYR A 67 -12.71 0.62 10.13
C TYR A 67 -11.62 -0.15 9.35
N LEU A 68 -10.47 0.48 9.13
CA LEU A 68 -9.39 -0.12 8.35
C LEU A 68 -8.68 -1.24 9.13
N SER A 69 -8.70 -1.17 10.47
CA SER A 69 -8.13 -2.16 11.39
C SER A 69 -6.77 -2.70 10.90
N PRO A 70 -5.76 -1.82 10.71
CA PRO A 70 -4.47 -2.20 10.13
C PRO A 70 -3.75 -3.19 11.06
N ARG A 71 -3.87 -4.49 10.76
CA ARG A 71 -3.16 -5.56 11.47
C ARG A 71 -1.65 -5.41 11.27
N LYS A 72 -0.86 -5.84 12.26
CA LYS A 72 0.60 -5.97 12.12
C LYS A 72 0.89 -6.94 10.98
N ARG A 73 1.47 -6.46 9.87
CA ARG A 73 2.00 -7.31 8.78
C ARG A 73 3.44 -7.66 9.09
N ILE A 74 3.80 -8.93 8.96
CA ILE A 74 5.19 -9.38 8.84
C ILE A 74 5.65 -8.97 7.44
N CYS A 75 6.67 -8.10 7.35
CA CYS A 75 7.21 -7.63 6.09
C CYS A 75 8.35 -8.55 5.66
N TYR A 76 8.17 -9.31 4.58
CA TYR A 76 9.25 -10.01 3.89
C TYR A 76 9.81 -9.08 2.82
N PHE A 77 11.07 -8.68 2.95
CA PHE A 77 11.81 -7.98 1.89
C PHE A 77 12.67 -9.01 1.16
N PHE A 78 12.70 -8.94 -0.16
CA PHE A 78 13.57 -9.80 -0.98
C PHE A 78 14.78 -8.97 -1.40
N GLU A 79 15.95 -9.29 -0.85
CA GLU A 79 17.22 -8.74 -1.29
C GLU A 79 17.70 -9.54 -2.51
N ARG A 80 17.94 -8.87 -3.63
CA ARG A 80 18.58 -9.52 -4.78
C ARG A 80 20.04 -9.78 -4.41
N ALA A 81 20.40 -11.03 -4.15
CA ALA A 81 21.80 -11.44 -4.08
C ALA A 81 22.44 -11.15 -5.44
N VAL A 82 23.28 -10.11 -5.50
CA VAL A 82 24.16 -9.90 -6.66
C VAL A 82 25.17 -11.03 -6.66
N ASN A 83 24.98 -11.99 -7.56
CA ASN A 83 25.97 -13.01 -7.83
C ASN A 83 27.12 -12.28 -8.56
N GLN A 84 28.17 -11.93 -7.81
CA GLN A 84 29.44 -11.45 -8.36
C GLN A 84 30.04 -12.61 -9.15
N GLY A 85 29.63 -12.74 -10.41
CA GLY A 85 30.25 -13.59 -11.39
C GLY A 85 31.68 -13.12 -11.60
N VAL A 86 32.61 -13.90 -11.07
CA VAL A 86 34.02 -13.94 -11.47
C VAL A 86 34.15 -13.75 -12.98
N ALA A 87 34.78 -12.65 -13.38
CA ALA A 87 35.40 -12.51 -14.68
C ALA A 87 36.90 -12.42 -14.45
N GLY A 88 37.57 -13.58 -14.45
CA GLY A 88 38.95 -13.60 -14.90
C GLY A 88 38.97 -13.31 -16.39
N GLU A 89 39.86 -12.44 -16.84
CA GLU A 89 40.79 -12.72 -17.94
C GLU A 89 41.67 -11.51 -18.29
N ARG A 90 42.98 -11.80 -18.31
CA ARG A 90 44.03 -11.30 -19.23
C ARG A 90 44.44 -9.82 -19.13
N THR A 91 45.59 -9.59 -18.51
CA THR A 91 46.80 -9.11 -19.21
C THR A 91 48.04 -9.65 -18.50
#